data_AF-A0A0W0TSY3-F1
#
_entry.id   AF-A0A0W0TSY3-F1
#
_cell.length_a   1.000
_cell.length_b   1.000
_cell.length_c   1.000
_cell.angle_alpha   90.00
_cell.angle_beta   90.00
_cell.angle_gamma   90.00
#
_symmetry.space_group_name_H-M   'P 1'
#
loop_
_entity.id
_entity.type
_entity.pdbx_description
1 polymer ?
#
loop_
_entity_poly.entity_id
_entity_poly.type
_entity_poly.pdbx_seq_one_letter_code
_entity_poly.pdbx_strand_id
1 'polypeptide(L)'
;MNSISNKKTMPLAEALFRVKGELRLINRALDVGDNQKVLIHRISLKELLERLRHSLALSTRESTIDNILLSASKEIMRLADTTLDNASGYLSSCLLSQ
;
A
#
# COMPACT_ATOMS: atom_id res chain seq x y z
N MET A 1 -9.08 -33.17 0.25
CA MET A 1 -7.88 -32.56 0.84
C MET A 1 -7.46 -31.40 -0.06
N ASN A 2 -7.90 -30.18 0.23
CA ASN A 2 -7.54 -29.01 -0.57
C ASN A 2 -6.19 -28.49 -0.10
N SER A 3 -5.15 -28.73 -0.90
CA SER A 3 -3.85 -28.07 -0.76
C SER A 3 -4.02 -26.59 -1.05
N ILE A 4 -4.31 -25.80 -0.01
CA ILE A 4 -4.29 -24.35 -0.09
C ILE A 4 -2.81 -23.96 -0.21
N SER A 5 -2.49 -23.45 -1.40
CA SER A 5 -1.22 -22.88 -1.82
C SER A 5 -0.43 -22.26 -0.65
N ASN A 6 0.76 -22.79 -0.42
CA ASN A 6 1.77 -22.32 0.52
C ASN A 6 2.38 -20.96 0.08
N LYS A 7 1.55 -19.99 -0.30
CA LYS A 7 1.97 -18.59 -0.41
C LYS A 7 2.03 -18.06 1.01
N LYS A 8 3.25 -17.96 1.55
CA LYS A 8 3.55 -17.36 2.85
C LYS A 8 2.73 -16.07 3.02
N THR A 9 1.66 -16.13 3.81
CA THR A 9 0.77 -15.00 4.05
C THR A 9 1.53 -13.99 4.88
N MET A 10 1.58 -12.74 4.41
CA MET A 10 2.20 -11.65 5.15
C MET A 10 1.31 -11.33 6.37
N PRO A 11 1.85 -11.27 7.60
CA PRO A 11 1.09 -10.82 8.75
C PRO A 11 0.47 -9.44 8.52
N LEU A 12 -0.76 -9.22 8.97
CA LEU A 12 -1.48 -7.95 8.75
C LEU A 12 -0.67 -6.75 9.26
N ALA A 13 -0.10 -6.84 10.47
CA ALA A 13 0.73 -5.78 11.04
C ALA A 13 1.97 -5.47 10.18
N GLU A 14 2.59 -6.50 9.58
CA GLU A 14 3.72 -6.32 8.68
C GLU A 14 3.30 -5.61 7.39
N ALA A 15 2.15 -6.01 6.81
CA ALA A 15 1.60 -5.36 5.62
C ALA A 15 1.30 -3.87 5.89
N LEU A 16 0.67 -3.55 7.02
CA LEU A 16 0.40 -2.18 7.45
C LEU A 16 1.69 -1.36 7.59
N PHE A 17 2.71 -1.93 8.24
CA PHE A 17 3.99 -1.27 8.43
C PHE A 17 4.67 -0.95 7.10
N ARG A 18 4.69 -1.92 6.17
CA ARG A 18 5.31 -1.76 4.85
C ARG A 18 4.55 -0.71 4.00
N VAL A 19 3.22 -0.75 3.99
CA VAL A 19 2.40 0.28 3.31
C VAL A 19 2.74 1.66 3.86
N LYS A 20 2.79 1.83 5.19
CA LYS A 20 3.16 3.10 5.83
C LYS A 20 4.55 3.57 5.40
N GLY A 21 5.48 2.64 5.23
CA GLY A 21 6.82 2.91 4.70
C GLY A 21 6.77 3.52 3.29
N GLU A 22 6.09 2.86 2.36
CA GLU A 22 5.98 3.35 0.98
C GLU A 22 5.25 4.69 0.89
N LEU A 23 4.21 4.94 1.69
CA LEU A 23 3.55 6.26 1.73
C LEU A 23 4.54 7.38 2.05
N ARG A 24 5.42 7.17 3.03
CA ARG A 24 6.46 8.14 3.40
C ARG A 24 7.49 8.32 2.29
N LEU A 25 7.87 7.23 1.61
CA LEU A 25 8.86 7.28 0.53
C LEU A 25 8.30 8.00 -0.71
N ILE A 26 7.03 7.77 -1.07
CA ILE A 26 6.37 8.51 -2.15
C ILE A 26 6.30 9.99 -1.81
N ASN A 27 5.81 10.37 -0.63
CA ASN A 27 5.70 11.77 -0.23
C ASN A 27 7.07 12.46 -0.28
N ARG A 28 8.11 11.82 0.27
CA ARG A 28 9.48 12.35 0.19
C ARG A 28 9.97 12.50 -1.26
N ALA A 29 9.66 11.53 -2.13
CA ALA A 29 10.05 11.59 -3.53
C ALA A 29 9.32 12.71 -4.29
N LEU A 30 8.04 12.95 -3.98
CA LEU A 30 7.27 14.08 -4.49
C LEU A 30 7.86 15.42 -4.02
N ASP A 31 8.19 15.55 -2.73
CA ASP A 31 8.76 16.78 -2.15
C ASP A 31 10.06 17.21 -2.83
N VAL A 32 10.88 16.24 -3.27
CA VAL A 32 12.18 16.52 -3.93
C VAL A 32 12.10 16.44 -5.47
N GLY A 33 10.92 16.17 -6.04
CA GLY A 33 10.70 16.07 -7.47
C GLY A 33 11.39 14.88 -8.17
N ASP A 34 11.63 13.78 -7.46
CA ASP A 34 12.32 12.60 -8.00
C ASP A 34 11.35 11.65 -8.69
N ASN A 35 11.11 11.89 -9.99
CA ASN A 35 10.15 11.14 -10.82
C ASN A 35 10.41 9.62 -10.79
N GLN A 36 11.68 9.21 -10.81
CA GLN A 36 12.04 7.80 -10.82
C GLN A 36 11.67 7.13 -9.50
N LYS A 37 11.96 7.77 -8.36
CA LYS A 37 11.55 7.25 -7.05
C LYS A 37 10.04 7.27 -6.87
N VAL A 38 9.34 8.30 -7.36
CA VAL A 38 7.86 8.32 -7.34
C VAL A 38 7.31 7.10 -8.08
N LEU A 39 7.83 6.78 -9.28
CA LEU A 39 7.42 5.59 -10.04
C LEU A 39 7.68 4.29 -9.28
N ILE A 40 8.89 4.11 -8.76
CA ILE A 40 9.31 2.88 -8.05
C ILE A 40 8.43 2.65 -6.81
N HIS A 41 8.31 3.65 -5.95
CA HIS A 41 7.56 3.52 -4.71
C HIS A 41 6.05 3.40 -4.95
N ARG A 42 5.52 4.03 -6.01
CA ARG A 42 4.13 3.86 -6.43
C ARG A 42 3.82 2.42 -6.84
N ILE A 43 4.72 1.76 -7.59
CA ILE A 43 4.54 0.36 -7.97
C ILE A 43 4.59 -0.54 -6.73
N SER A 44 5.58 -0.34 -5.86
CA SER A 44 5.71 -1.07 -4.59
C SER A 44 4.45 -0.92 -3.71
N LEU A 45 3.93 0.30 -3.58
CA LEU A 45 2.71 0.57 -2.80
C LEU A 45 1.50 -0.17 -3.35
N LYS A 46 1.31 -0.23 -4.68
CA LYS A 46 0.20 -0.98 -5.29
C LYS A 46 0.27 -2.47 -4.96
N GLU A 47 1.44 -3.08 -5.06
CA GLU A 47 1.62 -4.49 -4.72
C GLU A 47 1.39 -4.77 -3.23
N LEU A 48 1.85 -3.87 -2.36
CA LEU A 48 1.63 -3.99 -0.91
C LEU A 48 0.17 -3.81 -0.53
N LEU A 49 -0.59 -2.97 -1.25
CA LEU A 49 -2.04 -2.83 -1.01
C LEU A 49 -2.81 -4.12 -1.32
N GLU A 50 -2.45 -4.83 -2.40
CA GLU A 50 -3.05 -6.14 -2.68
C GLU A 50 -2.75 -7.16 -1.58
N ARG A 51 -1.51 -7.17 -1.07
CA ARG A 51 -1.12 -8.02 0.06
C ARG A 51 -1.88 -7.63 1.33
N LEU A 52 -2.00 -6.34 1.62
CA LEU A 52 -2.75 -5.83 2.77
C LEU A 52 -4.22 -6.24 2.70
N ARG A 53 -4.87 -6.09 1.55
CA ARG A 53 -6.27 -6.51 1.31
C ARG A 53 -6.45 -8.00 1.58
N HIS A 54 -5.52 -8.82 1.06
CA HIS A 54 -5.55 -10.26 1.31
C HIS A 54 -5.36 -10.61 2.79
N SER A 55 -4.37 -10.03 3.47
CA SER A 55 -4.13 -10.26 4.89
C SER A 55 -5.30 -9.80 5.76
N LEU A 56 -5.91 -8.66 5.44
CA LEU A 56 -7.09 -8.14 6.14
C LEU A 56 -8.29 -9.08 5.98
N ALA A 57 -8.54 -9.56 4.75
CA ALA A 57 -9.62 -10.50 4.49
C ALA A 57 -9.43 -11.81 5.26
N LEU A 58 -8.19 -12.32 5.32
CA LEU A 58 -7.86 -13.52 6.09
C LEU A 58 -8.09 -13.31 7.60
N SER A 59 -7.52 -12.25 8.19
CA SER A 59 -7.69 -11.96 9.63
C SER A 59 -9.15 -11.69 10.01
N THR A 60 -9.93 -11.07 9.12
CA THR A 60 -11.37 -10.88 9.32
C THR A 60 -12.12 -12.21 9.29
N ARG A 61 -11.82 -13.07 8.30
CA ARG A 61 -12.44 -14.40 8.18
C ARG A 61 -12.13 -15.29 9.39
N GLU A 62 -10.92 -15.21 9.91
CA GLU A 62 -10.48 -15.97 11.09
C GLU A 62 -10.95 -15.35 12.41
N SER A 63 -11.61 -14.18 12.38
CA SER A 63 -12.01 -13.41 13.57
C SER A 63 -10.85 -13.10 14.53
N THR A 64 -9.64 -12.92 13.99
CA THR A 64 -8.40 -12.68 14.74
C THR A 64 -8.00 -11.21 14.77
N ILE A 65 -8.74 -10.34 14.09
CA ILE A 65 -8.47 -8.90 14.02
C ILE A 65 -9.26 -8.12 15.08
N ASP A 66 -8.59 -7.23 15.81
CA ASP A 66 -9.26 -6.29 16.70
C ASP A 66 -9.77 -5.05 15.96
N ASN A 67 -10.70 -4.30 16.59
CA ASN A 67 -11.31 -3.12 15.99
C ASN A 67 -10.31 -1.99 15.68
N ILE A 68 -9.20 -1.91 16.42
CA ILE A 68 -8.17 -0.87 16.23
C ILE A 68 -7.38 -1.17 14.94
N LEU A 69 -6.92 -2.41 14.78
CA LEU A 69 -6.25 -2.89 13.57
C LEU A 69 -7.14 -2.81 12.34
N LEU A 70 -8.43 -3.14 12.48
CA LEU A 70 -9.40 -3.00 11.40
C LEU A 70 -9.55 -1.54 10.97
N SER A 71 -9.67 -0.62 11.92
CA SER A 71 -9.81 0.82 11.65
C SER A 71 -8.53 1.39 11.04
N ALA A 72 -7.36 1.01 11.57
CA ALA A 72 -6.06 1.39 11.03
C ALA A 72 -5.86 0.89 9.59
N SER A 73 -6.33 -0.33 9.29
CA SER A 73 -6.26 -0.90 7.94
C SER A 73 -7.12 -0.13 6.96
N LYS A 74 -8.33 0.27 7.35
CA LYS A 74 -9.22 1.09 6.50
C LYS A 74 -8.61 2.46 6.22
N GLU A 75 -8.10 3.12 7.25
CA GLU A 75 -7.51 4.45 7.10
C GLU A 75 -6.23 4.41 6.25
N ILE A 76 -5.37 3.41 6.44
CA ILE A 76 -4.15 3.32 5.64
C ILE A 76 -4.44 3.02 4.17
N MET A 77 -5.47 2.22 3.87
CA MET A 77 -5.91 1.99 2.49
C MET A 77 -6.41 3.28 1.85
N ARG A 78 -7.22 4.07 2.57
CA ARG A 78 -7.70 5.38 2.10
C ARG A 78 -6.54 6.34 1.81
N LEU A 79 -5.57 6.43 2.72
CA LEU A 79 -4.38 7.26 2.54
C LEU A 79 -3.53 6.79 1.35
N ALA A 80 -3.43 5.48 1.15
CA ALA A 80 -2.70 4.91 0.02
C ALA A 80 -3.36 5.23 -1.32
N ASP A 81 -4.68 5.11 -1.43
CA ASP A 81 -5.40 5.48 -2.64
C ASP A 81 -5.18 6.96 -2.98
N THR A 82 -5.33 7.86 -2.00
CA THR A 82 -5.03 9.30 -2.19
C THR A 82 -3.58 9.56 -2.61
N THR A 83 -2.63 8.85 -2.01
CA THR A 83 -1.20 9.01 -2.34
C THR A 83 -0.89 8.51 -3.75
N LEU A 84 -1.51 7.41 -4.19
CA LEU A 84 -1.39 6.88 -5.55
C LEU A 84 -1.99 7.83 -6.58
N ASP A 85 -3.11 8.49 -6.28
CA ASP A 85 -3.73 9.49 -7.13
C ASP A 85 -2.82 10.72 -7.28
N ASN A 86 -2.33 11.26 -6.16
CA ASN A 86 -1.39 12.39 -6.17
C ASN A 86 -0.12 12.07 -6.97
N ALA A 87 0.47 10.90 -6.76
CA ALA A 87 1.64 10.45 -7.52
C ALA A 87 1.34 10.31 -9.02
N SER A 88 0.15 9.83 -9.38
CA SER A 88 -0.26 9.69 -10.78
C SER A 88 -0.48 11.06 -11.43
N GLY A 89 -1.06 12.02 -10.71
CA GLY A 89 -1.21 13.41 -11.15
C GLY A 89 0.13 14.10 -11.37
N TYR A 90 1.05 13.98 -10.41
CA TYR A 90 2.41 14.51 -10.51
C TYR A 90 3.17 13.95 -11.71
N LEU A 91 3.17 12.62 -11.90
CA LEU A 91 3.86 12.01 -13.03
C LEU A 91 3.26 12.45 -14.38
N SER A 92 1.94 12.62 -14.44
CA SER A 92 1.26 13.13 -15.63
C SER A 92 1.68 14.57 -15.96
N SER A 93 1.80 15.44 -14.95
CA SER A 93 2.24 16.82 -15.18
C SER A 93 3.70 16.91 -15.62
N CYS A 94 4.57 16.04 -15.11
CA CYS A 94 5.96 15.94 -15.55
C CYS A 94 6.10 15.48 -17.02
N LEU A 95 5.17 14.66 -17.52
CA LEU A 95 5.15 14.24 -18.93
C LEU A 95 4.70 15.36 -19.86
N LEU A 96 3.75 16.20 -19.42
CA LEU A 96 3.25 17.34 -20.18
C LEU A 96 4.21 18.54 -20.21
N SER A 97 5.21 18.54 -19.33
CA SER A 97 6.21 19.61 -19.21
C SER A 97 7.50 19.33 -19.98
N GLN A 98 7.57 18.22 -20.73
CA GLN A 98 8.68 17.82 -21.61
C GLN A 98 8.33 18.09 -23.07
#